data_AF-A0A1S8WR57-F1
#
_entry.id   AF-A0A1S8WR57-F1
#
_cell.length_a   1.000
_cell.length_b   1.000
_cell.length_c   1.000
_cell.angle_alpha   90.00
_cell.angle_beta   90.00
_cell.angle_gamma   90.00
#
_symmetry.space_group_name_H-M   'P 1'
#
loop_
_entity.id
_entity.type
_entity.pdbx_description
1 polymer ?
#
loop_
_entity_poly.entity_id
_entity_poly.type
_entity_poly.pdbx_seq_one_letter_code
_entity_poly.pdbx_strand_id
1 'polypeptide(L)' 'DDYHEAVNELHKILKKALHSNMNIKFDVFIHKVDCLNDDQKIDIQRDISQRVMSAAEDTYCDSGASNLYI' A
#
# COMPACT_ATOMS: atom_id res chain seq x y z
N ASP A 1 5.05 8.39 15.73
CA ASP A 1 3.88 7.69 15.21
C ASP A 1 4.29 6.75 14.11
N ASP A 2 4.24 5.46 14.41
CA ASP A 2 4.52 4.39 13.47
C ASP A 2 3.47 4.38 12.35
N TYR A 3 3.92 4.43 11.09
CA TYR A 3 3.07 4.36 9.90
C TYR A 3 2.31 3.03 9.77
N HIS A 4 2.62 2.05 10.62
CA HIS A 4 2.01 0.71 10.63
C HIS A 4 0.48 0.72 10.77
N GLU A 5 -0.09 1.60 11.59
CA GLU A 5 -1.54 1.70 11.73
C GLU A 5 -2.18 2.23 10.44
N ALA A 6 -1.56 3.26 9.84
CA ALA A 6 -2.02 3.82 8.56
C ALA A 6 -1.96 2.78 7.43
N VAL A 7 -0.90 1.97 7.37
CA VAL A 7 -0.77 0.87 6.39
C VAL A 7 -1.86 -0.19 6.62
N ASN A 8 -2.17 -0.53 7.87
CA ASN A 8 -3.24 -1.48 8.18
C ASN A 8 -4.63 -0.96 7.79
N GLU A 9 -4.93 0.32 8.02
CA GLU A 9 -6.19 0.92 7.57
C GLU A 9 -6.26 1.01 6.04
N LEU A 10 -5.15 1.36 5.38
CA LEU A 10 -5.04 1.33 3.92
C LEU A 10 -5.36 -0.07 3.37
N HIS A 11 -4.85 -1.13 3.99
CA HIS A 11 -5.19 -2.51 3.58
C HIS A 11 -6.69 -2.78 3.65
N LYS A 12 -7.38 -2.39 4.72
CA LYS A 12 -8.83 -2.61 4.85
C LYS A 12 -9.61 -1.90 3.74
N ILE A 13 -9.21 -0.66 3.42
CA ILE A 13 -9.83 0.14 2.36
C ILE A 13 -9.57 -0.49 0.99
N LEU A 14 -8.33 -0.88 0.71
CA LEU A 14 -7.93 -1.55 -0.53
C LEU A 14 -8.76 -2.81 -0.76
N LYS A 15 -8.84 -3.71 0.23
CA LYS A 15 -9.61 -4.96 0.11
C LYS A 15 -11.09 -4.68 -0.18
N LYS A 16 -11.70 -3.72 0.52
CA LYS A 16 -13.10 -3.35 0.33
C LYS A 16 -13.35 -2.73 -1.05
N ALA A 17 -12.47 -1.83 -1.49
CA ALA A 17 -12.61 -1.15 -2.77
C ALA A 17 -12.34 -2.08 -3.96
N LEU A 18 -11.34 -2.96 -3.86
CA LEU A 18 -11.02 -3.97 -4.87
C LEU A 18 -12.15 -4.99 -5.04
N HIS A 19 -12.78 -5.43 -3.94
CA HIS A 19 -13.93 -6.33 -4.01
C HIS A 19 -15.13 -5.69 -4.72
N SER A 20 -15.29 -4.36 -4.63
CA SER A 20 -16.36 -3.64 -5.31
C SER A 20 -16.03 -3.29 -6.77
N ASN A 21 -14.75 -3.05 -7.10
CA ASN A 21 -14.30 -2.71 -8.43
C ASN A 21 -12.83 -3.08 -8.61
N MET A 22 -12.56 -4.15 -9.38
CA MET A 22 -11.20 -4.64 -9.62
C MET A 22 -10.38 -3.74 -10.57
N ASN A 23 -11.00 -2.77 -11.24
CA ASN A 23 -10.34 -1.84 -12.16
C ASN A 23 -10.06 -0.46 -11.51
N ILE A 24 -10.23 -0.34 -10.20
CA ILE A 24 -9.87 0.89 -9.49
C ILE A 24 -8.35 1.03 -9.40
N LYS A 25 -7.85 2.25 -9.56
CA LYS A 25 -6.44 2.59 -9.33
C LYS A 25 -6.30 3.24 -7.96
N PHE A 26 -5.21 2.94 -7.26
CA PHE A 26 -4.90 3.55 -5.98
C PHE A 26 -3.54 4.26 -6.08
N ASP A 27 -3.51 5.52 -5.71
CA ASP A 27 -2.29 6.31 -5.54
C ASP A 27 -2.08 6.55 -4.04
N VAL A 28 -0.92 6.15 -3.52
CA VAL A 28 -0.61 6.23 -2.08
C VAL A 28 0.45 7.31 -1.86
N PHE A 29 0.13 8.32 -1.04
CA PHE A 29 1.07 9.40 -0.72
C PHE A 29 1.71 9.18 0.65
N ILE A 30 3.03 9.03 0.68
CA ILE A 30 3.81 9.00 1.92
C ILE A 30 4.12 10.44 2.32
N HIS A 31 3.42 10.93 3.35
CA HIS A 31 3.52 12.30 3.81
C HIS A 31 4.36 12.43 5.10
N LYS A 32 4.71 13.67 5.49
CA LYS A 32 5.54 14.01 6.67
C LYS A 32 6.95 13.39 6.67
N VAL A 33 7.63 13.46 5.52
CA VAL A 33 9.00 12.96 5.34
C VAL A 33 10.09 14.02 5.55
N ASP A 34 9.72 15.20 6.06
CA ASP A 34 10.58 16.37 6.25
C ASP A 34 11.72 16.13 7.26
N CYS A 35 11.53 15.22 8.21
CA CYS A 35 12.54 14.84 9.20
C CYS A 35 13.33 13.57 8.84
N LEU A 36 13.16 13.02 7.63
CA LEU A 36 13.82 11.78 7.21
C LEU A 36 14.96 12.07 6.23
N ASN A 37 16.06 11.35 6.41
CA ASN A 37 17.17 11.27 5.46
C ASN A 37 16.73 10.50 4.21
N ASP A 38 17.43 10.70 3.10
CA ASP A 38 17.04 10.07 1.82
C ASP A 38 17.09 8.53 1.88
N ASP A 39 18.06 7.95 2.58
CA ASP A 39 18.11 6.50 2.82
C ASP A 39 16.87 6.02 3.61
N GLN A 40 16.46 6.77 4.62
CA GLN A 40 15.26 6.44 5.40
C GLN A 40 13.98 6.57 4.59
N LYS A 41 13.90 7.56 3.68
CA LYS A 41 12.76 7.67 2.76
C LYS A 41 12.69 6.46 1.85
N ILE A 42 13.82 6.01 1.29
CA ILE A 42 13.88 4.84 0.41
C ILE A 42 13.46 3.58 1.17
N ASP A 43 13.98 3.37 2.38
CA ASP A 43 13.64 2.20 3.19
C ASP A 43 12.16 2.19 3.60
N ILE A 44 11.62 3.32 4.04
CA ILE A 44 10.20 3.44 4.43
C ILE A 44 9.29 3.28 3.21
N GLN A 45 9.64 3.89 2.07
CA GLN A 45 8.89 3.71 0.83
C GLN A 45 8.88 2.25 0.42
N ARG A 46 10.03 1.57 0.45
CA ARG A 46 10.12 0.15 0.12
C ARG A 46 9.30 -0.71 1.07
N ASP A 47 9.39 -0.50 2.39
CA ASP A 47 8.62 -1.28 3.36
C ASP A 47 7.11 -1.10 3.16
N ILE A 48 6.65 0.15 3.01
CA ILE A 48 5.23 0.44 2.73
C ILE A 48 4.80 -0.23 1.43
N SER A 49 5.58 -0.10 0.35
CA SER A 49 5.23 -0.72 -0.93
C SER A 49 5.13 -2.24 -0.82
N GLN A 50 6.09 -2.89 -0.17
CA GLN A 50 6.07 -4.35 0.00
C GLN A 50 4.88 -4.81 0.83
N ARG A 51 4.53 -4.11 1.91
CA ARG A 51 3.38 -4.47 2.75
C ARG A 51 2.06 -4.32 2.00
N VAL A 52 1.89 -3.21 1.28
CA VAL A 52 0.67 -2.94 0.51
C VAL A 52 0.50 -3.94 -0.63
N MET A 53 1.59 -4.26 -1.35
CA MET A 53 1.57 -5.27 -2.41
C MET A 53 1.24 -6.66 -1.85
N SER A 54 1.86 -7.08 -0.75
CA SER A 54 1.59 -8.38 -0.12
C SER A 54 0.12 -8.51 0.32
N ALA A 55 -0.47 -7.45 0.88
CA ALA A 55 -1.88 -7.48 1.28
C ALA A 55 -2.84 -7.51 0.09
N ALA A 56 -2.46 -6.92 -1.04
CA ALA A 56 -3.20 -7.02 -2.28
C ALA A 56 -3.12 -8.45 -2.85
N GLU A 57 -1.92 -9.05 -2.90
CA GLU A 57 -1.70 -10.43 -3.36
C GLU A 57 -2.53 -11.46 -2.57
N ASP A 58 -2.63 -11.29 -1.24
CA ASP A 58 -3.50 -12.11 -0.38
C ASP A 58 -4.98 -12.04 -0.79
N THR A 59 -5.45 -10.92 -1.33
CA THR A 59 -6.80 -10.82 -1.92
C THR A 59 -6.90 -11.31 -3.36
N TYR A 60 -5.80 -11.26 -4.12
CA TYR A 60 -5.74 -11.65 -5.53
C TYR A 60 -5.43 -13.14 -5.76
N CYS A 61 -5.13 -13.93 -4.72
CA CYS A 61 -4.94 -15.38 -4.86
C CYS A 61 -6.22 -16.12 -5.33
N ASP A 62 -7.35 -15.42 -5.50
CA ASP A 62 -8.55 -15.92 -6.17
C ASP A 62 -8.71 -15.44 -7.64
N SER A 63 -7.98 -14.41 -8.10
CA SER A 63 -8.09 -13.87 -9.47
C SER A 63 -6.87 -13.04 -9.88
N GLY A 64 -5.91 -13.63 -10.59
CA GLY A 64 -4.58 -13.05 -10.87
C GLY A 64 -4.52 -11.90 -11.90
N ALA A 65 -4.67 -10.65 -11.45
CA ALA A 65 -4.18 -9.47 -12.18
C ALA A 65 -3.87 -8.29 -11.24
N SER A 66 -2.58 -7.95 -11.09
CA SER A 66 -2.08 -6.88 -10.23
C SER A 66 -2.20 -5.50 -10.91
N ASN A 67 -3.04 -4.61 -10.38
CA ASN A 67 -3.25 -3.24 -10.89
C ASN A 67 -2.76 -2.11 -9.94
N LEU A 68 -1.91 -2.42 -8.96
CA LEU A 68 -1.41 -1.44 -7.99
C LEU A 68 -0.05 -0.87 -8.41
N TYR A 69 0.00 0.45 -8.59
CA TYR A 69 1.23 1.19 -8.82
C TYR A 69 1.46 2.09 -7.60
N ILE A 70 2.64 1.98 -6.97
CA ILE A 70 3.07 2.80 -5.83
C ILE A 70 4.24 3.65 -6.27
#